data_AF-A0A7S4LEY8-F1
#
_entry.id   AF-A0A7S4LEY8-F1
#
_cell.length_a   1.000
_cell.length_b   1.000
_cell.length_c   1.000
_cell.angle_alpha   90.00
_cell.angle_beta   90.00
_cell.angle_gamma   90.00
#
_symmetry.space_group_name_H-M   'P 1'
#
loop_
_entity.id
_entity.type
_entity.pdbx_description
1 polymer ?
#
loop_
_entity_poly.entity_id
_entity_poly.type
_entity_poly.pdbx_seq_one_letter_code
_entity_poly.pdbx_strand_id
1 'polypeptide(L)'
;SAKSDGDNPLDYIRELCKPEDYVMLKLDIDTNPVERDIIAQILDSKELLNLIDEIYWEHHTRANPMVLRGWKDGLLQDGRPEDTLATSYQLFTQLRQEGIRAHSWV
;
A
#
# COMPACT_ATOMS: atom_id res chain seq x y z
N SER A 1 -15.92 -20.64 9.58
CA SER A 1 -14.96 -19.74 8.92
C SER A 1 -15.32 -19.62 7.46
N ALA A 2 -15.52 -18.40 6.96
CA ALA A 2 -15.46 -18.18 5.53
C ALA A 2 -14.02 -18.46 5.10
N LYS A 3 -13.84 -19.32 4.11
CA LYS A 3 -12.55 -19.56 3.46
C LYS A 3 -12.19 -18.22 2.80
N SER A 4 -11.01 -17.66 3.08
CA SER A 4 -10.52 -16.59 2.20
C SER A 4 -10.35 -17.21 0.83
N ASP A 5 -11.00 -16.62 -0.18
CA ASP A 5 -10.56 -16.82 -1.55
C ASP A 5 -9.15 -16.23 -1.58
N GLY A 6 -8.12 -17.02 -1.86
CA GLY A 6 -6.69 -16.69 -1.71
C GLY A 6 -6.17 -15.54 -2.59
N ASP A 7 -7.07 -14.66 -3.03
CA ASP A 7 -6.87 -13.52 -3.91
C ASP A 7 -6.48 -12.26 -3.12
N ASN A 8 -6.73 -12.19 -1.80
CA ASN A 8 -6.28 -11.09 -0.96
C ASN A 8 -4.96 -11.44 -0.23
N PRO A 9 -3.83 -10.81 -0.56
CA PRO A 9 -2.54 -11.12 0.06
C PRO A 9 -2.54 -10.90 1.58
N LEU A 10 -3.42 -10.05 2.11
CA LEU A 10 -3.53 -9.76 3.54
C LEU A 10 -4.02 -10.97 4.35
N ASP A 11 -4.76 -11.90 3.73
CA ASP A 11 -5.23 -13.10 4.42
C ASP A 11 -4.08 -14.05 4.76
N TYR A 12 -3.03 -14.09 3.93
CA TYR A 12 -1.81 -14.83 4.25
C TYR A 12 -1.06 -14.21 5.43
N ILE A 13 -1.02 -12.87 5.54
CA ILE A 13 -0.41 -12.19 6.70
C ILE A 13 -1.17 -12.58 7.98
N ARG A 14 -2.51 -12.56 7.95
CA ARG A 14 -3.34 -12.98 9.10
C ARG A 14 -3.15 -14.43 9.47
N GLU A 15 -3.05 -15.32 8.48
CA GLU A 15 -2.96 -16.77 8.72
C GLU A 15 -1.56 -17.19 9.19
N LEU A 16 -0.50 -16.56 8.66
CA LEU A 16 0.87 -17.06 8.80
C LEU A 16 1.71 -16.27 9.81
N CYS A 17 1.43 -14.99 10.02
CA CYS A 17 2.25 -14.12 10.86
C CYS A 17 1.73 -14.02 12.29
N LYS A 18 2.64 -13.72 13.21
CA LYS A 18 2.34 -13.43 14.62
C LYS A 18 2.95 -12.09 15.02
N PRO A 19 2.47 -11.46 16.11
CA PRO A 19 3.00 -10.16 16.57
C PRO A 19 4.49 -10.14 16.91
N GLU A 20 5.10 -11.31 17.13
CA GLU A 20 6.54 -11.41 17.40
C GLU A 20 7.40 -11.53 16.13
N ASP A 21 6.78 -11.80 14.98
CA ASP A 21 7.48 -11.86 13.70
C ASP A 21 7.81 -10.45 13.22
N TYR A 22 8.90 -10.32 12.47
CA TYR A 22 9.16 -9.11 11.69
C TYR A 22 8.52 -9.25 10.31
N VAL A 23 7.50 -8.45 10.02
CA VAL A 23 6.77 -8.52 8.74
C VAL A 23 6.99 -7.26 7.92
N MET A 24 7.61 -7.44 6.75
CA MET A 24 7.75 -6.41 5.73
C MET A 24 6.88 -6.74 4.53
N LEU A 25 6.04 -5.79 4.13
CA LEU A 25 5.18 -5.89 2.95
C LEU A 25 5.69 -4.95 1.86
N LYS A 26 6.10 -5.51 0.72
CA LYS A 26 6.32 -4.75 -0.51
C LYS A 26 5.06 -4.82 -1.37
N LEU A 27 4.51 -3.66 -1.71
CA LEU A 27 3.32 -3.50 -2.55
C LEU A 27 3.70 -2.82 -3.87
N ASP A 28 3.65 -3.60 -4.96
CA ASP A 28 4.12 -3.25 -6.31
C ASP A 28 3.47 -4.23 -7.31
N ILE A 29 2.19 -4.01 -7.60
CA ILE A 29 1.30 -4.86 -8.41
C ILE A 29 1.03 -4.24 -9.79
N ASP A 30 1.47 -2.99 -10.02
CA ASP A 30 1.19 -2.22 -11.23
C ASP A 30 -0.33 -2.02 -11.49
N THR A 31 -1.12 -1.98 -10.41
CA THR A 31 -2.57 -1.72 -10.47
C THR A 31 -2.97 -0.82 -9.31
N ASN A 32 -2.91 0.50 -9.54
CA ASN A 32 -3.06 1.50 -8.49
C ASN A 32 -4.35 1.35 -7.64
N PRO A 33 -5.55 1.11 -8.23
CA PRO A 33 -6.76 0.95 -7.42
C PRO A 33 -6.69 -0.21 -6.43
N VAL A 34 -6.08 -1.34 -6.83
CA VAL A 34 -5.97 -2.53 -5.99
C VAL A 34 -5.00 -2.28 -4.83
N GLU A 35 -3.87 -1.66 -5.12
CA GLU A 35 -2.90 -1.29 -4.09
C GLU A 35 -3.49 -0.31 -3.07
N ARG A 36 -4.24 0.70 -3.55
CA ARG A 36 -4.95 1.62 -2.65
C ARG A 36 -5.97 0.93 -1.77
N ASP A 37 -6.72 -0.01 -2.32
CA ASP A 37 -7.69 -0.77 -1.54
C ASP A 37 -7.01 -1.69 -0.51
N ILE A 38 -5.80 -2.21 -0.81
CA ILE A 38 -4.97 -2.95 0.17
C ILE A 38 -4.51 -2.01 1.29
N ILE A 39 -4.01 -0.81 0.98
CA ILE A 39 -3.57 0.15 2.00
C ILE A 39 -4.74 0.61 2.88
N ALA A 40 -5.91 0.84 2.30
CA ALA A 40 -7.13 1.16 3.05
C ALA A 40 -7.50 0.02 4.02
N GLN A 41 -7.49 -1.23 3.56
CA GLN A 41 -7.76 -2.40 4.40
C GLN A 41 -6.77 -2.55 5.56
N ILE A 42 -5.49 -2.23 5.35
CA ILE A 42 -4.47 -2.23 6.41
C ILE A 42 -4.83 -1.15 7.45
N LEU A 43 -5.08 0.09 7.02
CA LEU A 43 -5.41 1.20 7.91
C LEU A 43 -6.70 0.99 8.72
N ASP A 44 -7.66 0.26 8.15
CA ASP A 44 -8.94 -0.06 8.79
C ASP A 44 -8.86 -1.29 9.73
N SER A 45 -7.74 -2.00 9.77
CA SER A 45 -7.58 -3.24 10.53
C SER A 45 -6.51 -3.13 11.62
N LYS A 46 -6.95 -3.01 12.88
CA LYS A 46 -6.03 -3.03 14.05
C LYS A 46 -5.21 -4.33 14.16
N GLU A 47 -5.73 -5.43 13.65
CA GLU A 47 -4.98 -6.68 13.55
C GLU A 47 -3.80 -6.54 12.58
N LEU A 48 -4.04 -6.10 11.34
CA LEU A 48 -2.98 -5.93 10.36
C LEU A 48 -1.96 -4.86 10.77
N LEU A 49 -2.42 -3.76 11.40
CA LEU A 49 -1.54 -2.73 11.94
C LEU A 49 -0.59 -3.26 13.02
N ASN A 50 -1.00 -4.29 13.76
CA ASN A 50 -0.14 -4.94 14.77
C ASN A 50 0.72 -6.07 14.19
N LEU A 51 0.42 -6.55 12.98
CA LEU A 51 1.17 -7.62 12.32
C LEU A 51 2.21 -7.09 11.34
N ILE A 52 2.00 -5.92 10.73
CA ILE A 52 2.90 -5.37 9.71
C ILE A 52 3.80 -4.31 10.33
N ASP A 53 5.11 -4.51 10.24
CA ASP A 53 6.09 -3.57 10.80
C ASP A 53 6.55 -2.51 9.80
N GLU A 54 6.67 -2.90 8.53
CA GLU A 54 7.29 -2.09 7.48
C GLU A 54 6.58 -2.29 6.14
N ILE A 55 6.38 -1.20 5.41
CA ILE A 55 5.78 -1.22 4.07
C ILE A 55 6.67 -0.47 3.09
N TYR A 56 6.94 -1.10 1.95
CA TYR A 56 7.45 -0.44 0.75
C TYR A 56 6.33 -0.38 -0.28
N TRP A 57 5.97 0.82 -0.72
CA TRP A 57 4.87 1.01 -1.67
C TRP A 57 5.21 2.13 -2.67
N GLU A 58 4.95 1.89 -3.95
CA GLU A 58 4.93 2.95 -4.95
C GLU A 58 3.51 3.47 -5.12
N HIS A 59 3.15 4.51 -4.37
CA HIS A 59 1.88 5.17 -4.64
C HIS A 59 1.97 5.94 -5.96
N HIS A 60 1.32 5.43 -7.00
CA HIS A 60 1.25 6.04 -8.32
C HIS A 60 0.46 7.35 -8.25
N THR A 61 1.14 8.49 -8.41
CA THR A 61 0.52 9.82 -8.32
C THR A 61 0.52 10.55 -9.65
N ARG A 62 -0.56 11.31 -9.92
CA ARG A 62 -0.79 12.01 -11.21
C ARG A 62 0.21 13.14 -11.52
N ALA A 63 1.10 13.47 -10.59
CA ALA A 63 2.10 14.53 -10.72
C ALA A 63 3.54 14.03 -10.46
N ASN A 64 3.80 12.73 -10.60
CA ASN A 64 5.15 12.19 -10.44
C ASN A 64 6.09 12.81 -11.50
N PRO A 65 7.20 13.47 -11.11
CA PRO A 65 8.16 14.06 -12.04
C PRO A 65 8.72 13.06 -13.08
N MET A 66 8.70 11.76 -12.77
CA MET A 66 9.12 10.68 -13.68
C MET A 66 8.19 10.53 -14.89
N VAL A 67 6.89 10.82 -14.74
CA VAL A 67 5.91 10.88 -15.84
C VAL A 67 6.30 11.98 -16.83
N LEU A 68 6.73 13.14 -16.32
CA LEU A 68 7.18 14.26 -17.15
C LEU A 68 8.47 13.96 -17.93
N ARG A 69 9.24 12.94 -17.54
CA ARG A 69 10.56 12.64 -18.08
C ARG A 69 10.73 11.29 -18.77
N GLY A 70 9.69 10.47 -18.89
CA GLY A 70 9.79 9.25 -19.70
C GLY A 70 8.72 8.18 -19.47
N TRP A 71 7.99 8.21 -18.35
CA TRP A 71 6.95 7.23 -18.04
C TRP A 71 5.62 7.62 -18.70
N LYS A 72 5.66 7.77 -20.03
CA LYS A 72 4.76 8.64 -20.80
C LYS A 72 3.28 8.22 -20.84
N ASP A 73 2.91 6.96 -20.59
CA ASP A 73 1.54 6.52 -20.91
C ASP A 73 0.86 5.59 -19.88
N GLY A 74 1.58 4.97 -18.93
CA GLY A 74 1.01 3.98 -18.00
C GLY A 74 0.38 4.55 -16.73
N LEU A 75 1.10 5.41 -16.01
CA LEU A 75 0.74 5.86 -14.64
C LEU A 75 -0.41 6.87 -14.56
N LEU A 76 -0.83 7.46 -15.68
CA LEU A 76 -1.84 8.52 -15.69
C LEU A 76 -3.28 7.99 -15.92
N GLN A 77 -3.43 6.71 -16.28
CA GLN A 77 -4.72 6.14 -16.71
C GLN A 77 -5.46 5.34 -15.64
N ASP A 78 -4.77 4.74 -14.67
CA ASP A 78 -5.36 3.82 -13.69
C ASP A 78 -5.55 4.44 -12.28
N GLY A 79 -4.89 5.57 -12.00
CA GLY A 79 -5.04 6.30 -10.73
C GLY A 79 -6.34 7.10 -10.61
N ARG A 80 -6.84 7.21 -9.38
CA ARG A 80 -8.02 8.00 -9.03
C ARG A 80 -7.67 9.51 -9.02
N PRO A 81 -8.65 10.41 -9.23
CA PRO A 81 -8.40 11.86 -9.21
C PRO A 81 -7.71 12.38 -7.95
N GLU A 82 -7.94 11.73 -6.81
CA GLU A 82 -7.35 12.03 -5.52
C GLU A 82 -5.93 11.50 -5.33
N ASP A 83 -5.36 10.74 -6.28
CA ASP A 83 -4.00 10.18 -6.19
C ASP A 83 -2.94 11.25 -6.50
N THR A 84 -2.88 12.22 -5.59
CA THR A 84 -1.95 13.34 -5.62
C THR A 84 -0.74 13.05 -4.74
N LEU A 85 0.35 13.79 -4.97
CA LEU A 85 1.51 13.74 -4.08
C LEU A 85 1.14 14.10 -2.64
N ALA A 86 0.22 15.06 -2.43
CA ALA A 86 -0.26 15.44 -1.11
C ALA A 86 -0.99 14.26 -0.40
N THR A 87 -1.85 13.56 -1.13
CA THR A 87 -2.53 12.34 -0.64
C THR A 87 -1.51 11.26 -0.30
N SER A 88 -0.45 11.10 -1.11
CA SER A 88 0.65 10.20 -0.80
C SER A 88 1.30 10.55 0.55
N TYR A 89 1.70 11.80 0.76
CA TYR A 89 2.25 12.23 2.05
C TYR A 89 1.29 11.96 3.22
N GLN A 90 -0.02 12.16 3.04
CA GLN A 90 -1.02 11.88 4.06
C GLN A 90 -1.09 10.39 4.41
N LEU A 91 -1.21 9.51 3.41
CA LEU A 91 -1.31 8.06 3.61
C LEU A 91 -0.04 7.50 4.27
N PHE A 92 1.14 7.89 3.80
CA PHE A 92 2.41 7.49 4.40
C PHE A 92 2.60 8.06 5.81
N THR A 93 2.05 9.23 6.10
CA THR A 93 2.05 9.78 7.47
C THR A 93 1.13 8.97 8.38
N GLN A 94 -0.07 8.63 7.91
CA GLN A 94 -1.04 7.86 8.68
C GLN A 94 -0.51 6.46 9.01
N LEU A 95 0.08 5.75 8.04
CA LEU A 95 0.74 4.46 8.28
C LEU A 95 1.79 4.55 9.39
N ARG A 96 2.63 5.60 9.37
CA ARG A 96 3.65 5.82 10.40
C ARG A 96 3.07 6.18 11.76
N GLN A 97 1.95 6.92 11.80
CA GLN A 97 1.24 7.22 13.04
C GLN A 97 0.64 5.96 13.68
N GLU A 98 0.26 4.97 12.88
CA GLU A 98 -0.21 3.66 13.33
C GLU A 98 0.94 2.68 13.65
N GLY A 99 2.21 3.12 13.55
CA GLY A 99 3.38 2.34 13.93
C GLY A 99 4.10 1.63 12.77
N ILE A 100 3.56 1.69 11.55
CA ILE A 100 4.17 1.06 10.37
C ILE A 100 5.25 1.96 9.78
N ARG A 101 6.47 1.44 9.64
CA ARG A 101 7.54 2.13 8.90
C ARG A 101 7.22 2.09 7.40
N ALA A 102 6.57 3.14 6.90
CA ALA A 102 6.20 3.23 5.49
C ALA A 102 7.30 3.94 4.68
N HIS A 103 7.68 3.37 3.54
CA HIS A 103 8.74 3.85 2.64
C HIS A 103 8.21 3.93 1.21
N SER A 104 8.32 5.10 0.60
CA SER A 104 8.02 5.25 -0.82
C SER A 104 9.14 4.58 -1.62
N TRP A 105 8.75 3.75 -2.58
CA TRP A 105 9.61 3.20 -3.63
C TRP A 105 9.25 3.88 -4.97
N VAL A 106 10.20 3.96 -5.92
CA VAL A 106 10.09 4.56 -7.26
C VAL A 106 11.03 3.85 -8.22
#